data_AF-A0A0J1BCQ7-F1
#
_entry.id   AF-A0A0J1BCQ7-F1
#
_cell.length_a   1.000
_cell.length_b   1.000
_cell.length_c   1.000
_cell.angle_alpha   90.00
_cell.angle_beta   90.00
_cell.angle_gamma   90.00
#
_symmetry.space_group_name_H-M   'P 1'
#
loop_
_entity.id
_entity.type
_entity.pdbx_description
1 polymer ?
#
loop_
_entity_poly.entity_id
_entity_poly.type
_entity_poly.pdbx_seq_one_letter_code
_entity_poly.pdbx_strand_id
1 'polypeptide(L)'
;MYFEKALPSLPRAFHPIGVFTRDFSKNACGIVTPFELFPQEEVRLILPTFWLQLRVVRARRHQSKCYEIGMRLLHRNSPSREAFVVGGRFTEARPA
;
A
#
# COMPACT_ATOMS: atom_id res chain seq x y z
N MET A 1 -3.56 1.23 -3.77
CA MET A 1 -2.87 0.53 -2.66
C MET A 1 -3.90 -0.16 -1.80
N TYR A 2 -3.61 -1.36 -1.30
CA TYR A 2 -4.46 -2.11 -0.38
C TYR A 2 -3.68 -2.42 0.90
N PHE A 3 -4.36 -2.50 2.04
CA PHE A 3 -3.74 -3.06 3.26
C PHE A 3 -3.69 -4.58 3.16
N GLU A 4 -2.57 -5.19 3.53
CA GLU A 4 -2.43 -6.65 3.66
C GLU A 4 -2.35 -7.08 5.12
N LYS A 5 -1.54 -6.36 5.92
CA LYS A 5 -1.36 -6.62 7.34
C LYS A 5 -1.37 -5.32 8.13
N ALA A 6 -2.42 -5.13 8.92
CA ALA A 6 -2.52 -4.05 9.89
C ALA A 6 -1.77 -4.39 11.18
N LEU A 7 -1.51 -3.39 12.03
CA LEU A 7 -1.10 -3.63 13.40
C LEU A 7 -2.27 -4.23 14.21
N PRO A 8 -2.02 -5.18 15.14
CA PRO A 8 -3.10 -5.77 15.94
C PRO A 8 -3.92 -4.76 16.75
N SER A 9 -3.26 -3.70 17.23
CA SER A 9 -3.90 -2.62 18.00
C SER A 9 -4.63 -1.59 17.13
N LEU A 10 -4.45 -1.62 15.80
CA LEU A 10 -5.02 -0.64 14.88
C LEU A 10 -5.53 -1.34 13.62
N PRO A 11 -6.70 -2.02 13.70
CA PRO A 11 -7.27 -2.70 12.54
C PRO A 11 -7.58 -1.70 11.42
N ARG A 12 -7.36 -2.14 10.17
CA ARG A 12 -7.60 -1.34 8.96
C ARG A 12 -8.77 -1.90 8.17
N ALA A 13 -9.55 -1.01 7.59
CA ALA A 13 -10.54 -1.40 6.59
C ALA A 13 -9.84 -1.73 5.26
N PHE A 14 -10.19 -2.87 4.67
CA PHE A 14 -9.55 -3.42 3.47
C PHE A 14 -10.09 -2.81 2.16
N HIS A 15 -10.10 -1.48 2.07
CA HIS A 15 -10.53 -0.76 0.86
C HIS A 15 -9.34 -0.29 0.03
N PRO A 16 -9.46 -0.22 -1.31
CA PRO A 16 -8.43 0.38 -2.15
C PRO A 16 -8.30 1.87 -1.86
N ILE A 17 -7.06 2.33 -1.82
CA ILE A 17 -6.76 3.76 -1.63
C ILE A 17 -5.76 4.23 -2.68
N GLY A 18 -6.03 5.40 -3.26
CA GLY A 18 -5.11 6.13 -4.14
C GLY A 18 -3.97 6.74 -3.34
N VAL A 19 -2.75 6.65 -3.86
CA VAL A 19 -1.55 7.22 -3.26
C VAL A 19 -0.67 7.83 -4.34
N PHE A 20 0.14 8.83 -3.99
CA PHE A 20 1.13 9.39 -4.89
C PHE A 20 2.48 8.71 -4.66
N THR A 21 3.04 8.08 -5.69
CA THR A 21 4.42 7.59 -5.64
C THR A 21 5.38 8.77 -5.69
N ARG A 22 6.29 8.85 -4.73
CA ARG A 22 7.31 9.89 -4.66
C ARG A 22 8.64 9.43 -5.23
N ASP A 23 9.09 8.26 -4.80
CA ASP A 23 10.36 7.67 -5.23
C ASP A 23 10.25 6.15 -5.33
N PHE A 24 11.08 5.58 -6.19
CA PHE A 24 11.09 4.15 -6.48
C PHE A 24 12.52 3.67 -6.67
N SER A 25 12.88 2.59 -6.00
CA SER A 25 14.16 1.90 -6.21
C SER A 25 13.92 0.39 -6.35
N LYS A 26 14.99 -0.37 -6.60
CA LYS A 26 14.92 -1.83 -6.71
C LYS A 26 14.34 -2.49 -5.44
N ASN A 27 14.60 -1.90 -4.27
CA ASN A 27 14.32 -2.53 -2.97
C ASN A 27 13.40 -1.71 -2.07
N ALA A 28 12.95 -0.52 -2.51
CA ALA A 28 12.18 0.39 -1.68
C ALA A 28 11.25 1.28 -2.51
N CYS A 29 10.19 1.77 -1.87
CA CYS A 29 9.25 2.72 -2.46
C CYS A 29 8.85 3.77 -1.44
N GLY A 30 8.87 5.04 -1.85
CA GLY A 30 8.33 6.18 -1.13
C GLY A 30 6.98 6.60 -1.70
N ILE A 31 6.01 6.86 -0.83
CA ILE A 31 4.70 7.40 -1.21
C ILE A 31 4.32 8.60 -0.34
N VAL A 32 3.35 9.37 -0.84
CA VAL A 32 2.61 10.38 -0.08
C VAL A 32 1.13 9.99 -0.05
N THR A 33 0.54 10.10 1.14
CA THR A 33 -0.83 9.67 1.41
C THR A 33 -1.53 10.60 2.41
N PRO A 34 -2.87 10.75 2.33
CA PRO A 34 -3.62 11.57 3.27
C PRO A 34 -3.90 10.91 4.63
N PHE A 35 -3.52 9.65 4.82
CA PHE A 35 -3.71 8.91 6.07
C PHE A 35 -2.39 8.37 6.59
N GLU A 36 -2.34 8.22 7.91
CA GLU A 36 -1.18 7.69 8.61
C GLU A 36 -1.04 6.19 8.37
N LEU A 37 0.19 5.74 8.09
CA LEU A 37 0.61 4.34 8.20
C LEU A 37 1.67 4.22 9.28
N PHE A 38 1.75 3.04 9.87
CA PHE A 38 2.65 2.73 10.97
C PHE A 38 3.73 1.74 10.53
N PRO A 39 4.93 1.81 11.13
CA PRO A 39 5.96 0.80 10.91
C PRO A 39 5.44 -0.62 11.10
N GLN A 40 5.94 -1.55 10.29
CA GLN A 40 5.54 -2.96 10.25
C GLN A 40 4.18 -3.27 9.60
N GLU A 41 3.34 -2.28 9.31
CA GLU A 41 2.18 -2.51 8.44
C GLU A 41 2.65 -2.99 7.07
N GLU A 42 1.92 -3.94 6.49
CA GLU A 42 2.16 -4.46 5.15
C GLU A 42 1.05 -4.02 4.22
N VAL A 43 1.46 -3.54 3.05
CA VAL A 43 0.56 -3.02 2.04
C VAL A 43 0.92 -3.59 0.68
N ARG A 44 -0.10 -3.60 -0.18
CA ARG A 44 0.03 -3.92 -1.58
C ARG A 44 -0.04 -2.65 -2.41
N LEU A 45 0.99 -2.36 -3.20
CA LEU A 45 0.98 -1.30 -4.20
C LEU A 45 0.79 -1.90 -5.59
N ILE A 46 -0.29 -1.54 -6.26
CA ILE A 46 -0.59 -1.97 -7.63
C ILE A 46 -0.17 -0.87 -8.58
N LEU A 47 0.62 -1.23 -9.59
CA LEU A 47 1.06 -0.36 -10.68
C LEU A 47 0.60 -0.97 -12.02
N PRO A 48 0.65 -0.21 -13.13
CA PRO A 48 0.12 -0.70 -14.41
C PRO A 48 0.77 -2.00 -14.93
N THR A 49 2.05 -2.22 -14.63
CA THR A 49 2.85 -3.32 -15.21
C THR A 49 3.35 -4.35 -14.21
N PHE A 50 3.12 -4.14 -12.91
CA PHE A 50 3.47 -5.09 -11.83
C PHE A 50 2.81 -4.64 -10.52
N TRP A 51 2.88 -5.46 -9.49
CA TRP A 51 2.46 -5.07 -8.15
C TRP A 51 3.47 -5.54 -7.10
N LEU A 52 3.44 -4.88 -5.95
CA LEU A 52 4.43 -5.03 -4.90
C LEU A 52 3.76 -5.31 -3.58
N GLN A 53 4.38 -6.19 -2.80
CA GLN A 53 4.14 -6.31 -1.37
C GLN A 53 5.24 -5.54 -0.64
N LEU A 54 4.83 -4.64 0.22
CA LEU A 54 5.68 -3.64 0.83
C LEU A 54 5.47 -3.64 2.34
N ARG A 55 6.54 -3.47 3.12
CA ARG A 55 6.45 -3.23 4.56
C ARG A 55 6.85 -1.79 4.87
N VAL A 56 6.02 -1.10 5.65
CA VAL A 56 6.31 0.24 6.14
C VAL A 56 7.51 0.21 7.08
N VAL A 57 8.51 1.04 6.79
CA VAL A 57 9.73 1.18 7.62
C VAL A 57 9.87 2.57 8.22
N ARG A 58 9.31 3.60 7.57
CA ARG A 58 9.29 4.97 8.09
C ARG A 58 7.98 5.66 7.74
N ALA A 59 7.50 6.50 8.64
CA ALA A 59 6.38 7.41 8.42
C ALA A 59 6.76 8.79 8.95
N ARG A 60 6.54 9.83 8.15
CA ARG A 60 6.77 11.22 8.53
C ARG A 60 5.54 12.04 8.19
N ARG A 61 4.99 12.73 9.18
CA ARG A 61 3.92 13.70 8.97
C ARG A 61 4.52 15.04 8.57
N HIS A 62 4.04 15.60 7.46
CA HIS A 62 4.42 16.96 7.03
C HIS A 62 3.38 17.99 7.47
N GLN A 63 2.09 17.68 7.29
CA GLN A 63 0.97 18.55 7.64
C GLN A 63 -0.26 17.72 8.06
N SER A 64 -1.40 18.38 8.25
CA SER A 64 -2.69 17.67 8.33
C SER A 64 -2.93 16.89 7.04
N LYS A 65 -3.23 15.59 7.15
CA LYS A 65 -3.50 14.71 6.01
C LYS A 65 -2.39 14.72 4.94
N CYS A 66 -1.13 14.81 5.35
CA CYS A 66 0.01 14.69 4.45
C CYS A 66 1.11 13.91 5.14
N TYR A 67 1.19 12.62 4.80
CA TYR A 67 2.14 11.68 5.35
C TYR A 67 3.04 11.14 4.25
N GLU A 68 4.33 11.29 4.46
CA GLU A 68 5.36 10.64 3.66
C GLU A 68 5.69 9.29 4.28
N ILE A 69 5.59 8.24 3.48
CA ILE A 69 5.77 6.86 3.94
C ILE A 69 6.87 6.24 3.10
N GLY A 70 7.87 5.68 3.79
CA GLY A 70 8.91 4.88 3.17
C GLY A 70 8.70 3.41 3.48
N MET A 71 8.80 2.59 2.46
CA MET A 71 8.57 1.16 2.55
C MET A 71 9.71 0.37 1.92
N ARG A 72 9.97 -0.81 2.47
CA ARG A 72 10.88 -1.79 1.87
C ARG A 72 10.09 -2.82 1.08
N LEU A 73 10.69 -3.30 -0.01
CA LEU A 73 10.14 -4.38 -0.83
C LEU A 73 10.18 -5.70 -0.07
N LEU A 74 9.04 -6.41 -0.05
CA LEU A 74 8.96 -7.81 0.36
C LEU A 74 8.97 -8.70 -0.89
N HIS A 75 8.03 -8.47 -1.80
CA HIS A 75 7.89 -9.23 -3.04
C HIS A 75 7.48 -8.33 -4.21
N ARG A 76 7.99 -8.65 -5.40
CA ARG A 76 7.57 -8.07 -6.67
C ARG A 76 6.89 -9.14 -7.50
N ASN A 77 5.69 -8.84 -7.97
CA ASN A 77 4.82 -9.79 -8.64
C ASN A 77 4.45 -9.29 -10.04
N SER A 78 4.32 -10.22 -10.98
CA SER A 78 3.80 -9.94 -12.33
C SER A 78 2.32 -9.50 -12.26
N PRO A 79 1.81 -8.77 -13.27
CA PRO A 79 0.39 -8.44 -13.35
C PRO A 79 -0.49 -9.68 -13.23
N SER A 80 -1.41 -9.68 -12.29
CA SER A 80 -2.37 -10.76 -12.10
C SER A 80 -3.66 -10.21 -11.48
N ARG A 81 -4.76 -10.96 -11.63
CA ARG A 81 -6.04 -10.62 -11.00
C ARG A 81 -5.97 -10.64 -9.46
N GLU A 82 -5.07 -11.46 -8.92
CA GLU A 82 -4.82 -11.59 -7.48
C GLU A 82 -4.40 -10.27 -6.84
N ALA A 83 -3.80 -9.36 -7.62
CA ALA A 83 -3.44 -8.03 -7.15
C ALA A 83 -4.63 -7.29 -6.53
N PHE A 84 -5.86 -7.56 -6.97
CA PHE A 84 -7.10 -6.89 -6.53
C PHE A 84 -7.94 -7.71 -5.52
N VAL A 85 -7.47 -8.89 -5.12
CA VAL A 85 -8.17 -9.76 -4.16
C VAL A 85 -7.71 -9.43 -2.76
N VAL A 86 -8.65 -9.16 -1.85
CA VAL A 86 -8.37 -8.87 -0.44
C VAL A 86 -9.23 -9.76 0.44
N GLY A 87 -8.62 -10.49 1.39
CA GLY A 87 -9.35 -11.37 2.32
C GLY A 87 -10.16 -12.49 1.64
N GLY A 88 -9.74 -12.96 0.46
CA GLY A 88 -10.43 -14.01 -0.29
C GLY A 88 -11.68 -13.57 -1.06
N ARG A 89 -11.98 -12.26 -1.12
CA ARG A 89 -13.08 -11.71 -1.95
C ARG A 89 -12.49 -10.84 -3.06
N PHE A 90 -12.94 -11.09 -4.29
CA PHE A 90 -12.70 -10.18 -5.41
C PHE A 90 -13.37 -8.85 -5.08
N THR A 91 -12.59 -7.77 -5.05
CA THR A 91 -13.19 -6.43 -5.14
C THR A 91 -13.53 -6.21 -6.61
N GLU A 92 -14.73 -6.61 -7.03
CA GLU A 92 -15.25 -6.16 -8.33
C GLU A 92 -15.35 -4.64 -8.28
N ALA A 93 -14.48 -3.98 -9.04
CA ALA A 93 -14.64 -2.57 -9.34
C ALA A 93 -16.02 -2.41 -9.98
N ARG A 94 -16.97 -1.81 -9.25
CA ARG A 94 -18.27 -1.45 -9.84
C ARG A 94 -18.01 -0.52 -11.02
N PRO A 95 -18.49 -0.84 -12.23
CA PRO A 95 -18.46 0.13 -13.33
C PRO A 95 -19.30 1.35 -12.92
N ALA A 96 -18.80 2.53 -13.30
CA ALA A 96 -19.46 3.81 -13.10
C ALA A 96 -20.76 3.92 -13.92
#